data_AF-A0A9J6F630-F1
#
_entry.id   AF-A0A9J6F630-F1
#
_cell.length_a   1.000
_cell.length_b   1.000
_cell.length_c   1.000
_cell.angle_alpha   90.00
_cell.angle_beta   90.00
_cell.angle_gamma   90.00
#
_symmetry.space_group_name_H-M   'P 1'
#
loop_
_entity.id
_entity.type
_entity.pdbx_description
1 polymer ?
#
loop_
_entity_poly.entity_id
_entity_poly.type
_entity_poly.pdbx_seq_one_letter_code
_entity_poly.pdbx_strand_id
1 'polypeptide(L)'
;MAGLSLSQHRRHSYEWCFNEAARLDDQVPTCRRALRVRETADQQLDSALDLMRRLPPQKIEKNLSDLIDLVPGLCEELLSSVDQPLKIATDKKCGKDYLLCDYNRDGDSYRSPWSNNYEPPLEDGALPSERLRKLEVDANNAFDQYREMYFEGGVSSVYLWDLDHGFAGVVLIKKGGDGSKKIMGSWDSIHVVEVQLFEGRG
;
A
#
# COMPACT_ATOMS: atom_id res chain seq x y z
N MET A 1 13.88 53.79 -33.57
CA MET A 1 15.25 54.17 -33.13
C MET A 1 15.16 55.52 -32.42
N ALA A 2 14.88 55.51 -31.13
CA ALA A 2 15.14 56.63 -30.20
C ALA A 2 16.53 56.38 -29.59
N GLY A 3 17.40 57.31 -29.19
CA GLY A 3 17.41 58.77 -29.10
C GLY A 3 18.46 59.16 -28.03
N LEU A 4 19.31 60.18 -28.29
CA LEU A 4 20.05 61.08 -27.35
C LEU A 4 21.05 60.43 -26.34
N SER A 5 22.06 61.06 -25.71
CA SER A 5 23.00 62.18 -25.94
C SER A 5 23.86 62.30 -24.65
N LEU A 6 25.20 62.30 -24.78
CA LEU A 6 26.25 62.97 -23.96
C LEU A 6 26.31 62.90 -22.40
N SER A 7 27.49 62.48 -21.90
CA SER A 7 28.46 63.31 -21.12
C SER A 7 28.96 62.77 -19.76
N GLN A 8 30.30 62.59 -19.71
CA GLN A 8 31.27 62.98 -18.68
C GLN A 8 31.48 62.20 -17.34
N HIS A 9 32.75 61.79 -17.23
CA HIS A 9 33.73 62.01 -16.15
C HIS A 9 33.66 61.34 -14.77
N ARG A 10 34.69 60.48 -14.60
CA ARG A 10 35.77 60.50 -13.59
C ARG A 10 35.56 59.93 -12.17
N ARG A 11 36.48 58.97 -11.93
CA ARG A 11 37.32 58.67 -10.74
C ARG A 11 36.63 58.08 -9.52
N HIS A 12 37.17 56.94 -9.07
CA HIS A 12 37.98 56.74 -7.86
C HIS A 12 38.48 55.28 -7.92
N SER A 13 39.78 54.98 -8.14
CA SER A 13 40.83 54.82 -7.11
C SER A 13 40.33 53.95 -5.93
N TYR A 14 40.93 52.83 -5.52
CA TYR A 14 42.34 52.59 -5.23
C TYR A 14 42.70 51.09 -5.20
N GLU A 15 43.91 50.81 -5.68
CA GLU A 15 44.97 49.96 -5.09
C GLU A 15 44.66 48.54 -4.59
N TRP A 16 45.15 47.60 -5.40
CA TRP A 16 45.65 46.31 -4.96
C TRP A 16 46.93 46.50 -4.13
N CYS A 17 46.88 46.15 -2.84
CA CYS A 17 48.09 45.83 -2.09
C CYS A 17 47.97 44.42 -1.51
N PHE A 18 48.85 43.56 -2.01
CA PHE A 18 49.10 42.19 -1.60
C PHE A 18 49.89 42.20 -0.27
N ASN A 19 49.70 41.14 0.53
CA ASN A 19 50.37 40.77 1.80
C ASN A 19 49.77 41.32 3.11
N GLU A 20 49.07 40.44 3.83
CA GLU A 20 49.48 40.07 5.19
C GLU A 20 48.91 38.67 5.51
N ALA A 21 49.78 37.66 5.48
CA ALA A 21 49.48 36.33 5.96
C ALA A 21 49.70 36.29 7.47
N ALA A 22 48.64 36.19 8.28
CA ALA A 22 48.71 35.56 9.61
C ALA A 22 47.32 35.41 10.26
N ARG A 23 46.97 34.14 10.54
CA ARG A 23 46.19 33.67 11.69
C ARG A 23 44.75 34.19 11.84
N LEU A 24 43.80 33.39 11.36
CA LEU A 24 42.58 33.09 12.11
C LEU A 24 42.20 31.62 11.84
N ASP A 25 42.41 30.79 12.85
CA ASP A 25 41.87 29.43 12.95
C ASP A 25 40.34 29.44 12.91
N ASP A 26 39.79 28.35 12.38
CA ASP A 26 38.41 27.87 12.56
C ASP A 26 37.26 28.82 12.23
N GLN A 27 36.86 28.83 10.95
CA GLN A 27 35.44 28.80 10.56
C GLN A 27 35.29 28.57 9.05
N VAL A 28 35.27 27.30 8.63
CA VAL A 28 34.58 26.91 7.41
C VAL A 28 33.11 26.72 7.78
N PRO A 29 32.16 27.56 7.33
CA PRO A 29 30.76 27.23 7.47
C PRO A 29 30.47 26.13 6.45
N THR A 30 30.53 24.87 6.90
CA THR A 30 29.88 23.78 6.19
C THR A 30 28.40 24.10 6.11
N CYS A 31 27.96 24.60 4.95
CA CYS A 31 26.55 24.74 4.60
C CYS A 31 25.95 23.32 4.39
N ARG A 32 25.82 22.59 5.49
CA ARG A 32 24.98 21.40 5.65
C ARG A 32 24.21 21.53 6.96
N ARG A 33 23.53 22.67 7.13
CA ARG A 33 22.54 22.82 8.19
C ARG A 33 21.16 22.50 7.62
N ALA A 34 20.84 21.21 7.76
CA ALA A 34 19.53 20.71 8.14
C ALA A 34 18.30 21.42 7.54
N LEU A 35 17.88 20.99 6.35
CA LEU A 35 16.45 20.79 6.12
C LEU A 35 16.08 19.46 6.79
N ARG A 36 15.95 19.46 8.12
CA ARG A 36 15.01 18.50 8.72
C ARG A 36 13.64 19.10 8.53
N VAL A 37 13.09 18.94 7.32
CA VAL A 37 11.64 18.91 7.19
C VAL A 37 11.24 17.76 8.12
N ARG A 38 10.50 18.06 9.20
CA ARG A 38 9.73 17.01 9.84
C ARG A 38 8.69 16.65 8.81
N GLU A 39 9.00 15.70 7.93
CA GLU A 39 7.96 15.11 7.11
C GLU A 39 6.93 14.55 8.09
N THR A 40 5.69 14.98 7.91
CA THR A 40 4.56 14.40 8.64
C THR A 40 4.43 12.94 8.22
N ALA A 41 3.87 12.10 9.09
CA ALA A 41 3.63 10.69 8.76
C ALA A 41 2.91 10.55 7.41
N ASP A 42 1.90 11.39 7.17
CA ASP A 42 1.17 11.48 5.90
C ASP A 42 2.08 11.75 4.69
N GLN A 43 3.05 12.66 4.82
CA GLN A 43 3.97 12.97 3.72
C GLN A 43 4.91 11.80 3.43
N GLN A 44 5.30 11.05 4.47
CA GLN A 44 6.10 9.84 4.33
C GLN A 44 5.30 8.72 3.69
N LEU A 45 4.03 8.54 4.07
CA LEU A 45 3.11 7.60 3.46
C LEU A 45 2.90 7.91 1.97
N ASP A 46 2.58 9.17 1.63
CA ASP A 46 2.42 9.61 0.24
C ASP A 46 3.68 9.32 -0.60
N SER A 47 4.86 9.56 -0.03
CA SER A 47 6.13 9.30 -0.71
C SER A 47 6.40 7.80 -0.88
N ALA A 48 6.06 6.98 0.11
CA ALA A 48 6.19 5.53 0.04
C ALA A 48 5.23 4.93 -1.00
N LEU A 49 3.99 5.42 -1.06
CA LEU A 49 3.01 5.02 -2.08
C LEU A 49 3.45 5.45 -3.48
N ASP A 50 4.02 6.65 -3.64
CA ASP A 50 4.60 7.09 -4.92
C ASP A 50 5.78 6.20 -5.34
N LEU A 51 6.62 5.77 -4.39
CA LEU A 51 7.71 4.85 -4.66
C LEU A 51 7.20 3.50 -5.18
N MET A 52 6.17 2.93 -4.54
CA MET A 52 5.58 1.65 -4.96
C MET A 52 4.96 1.71 -6.36
N ARG A 53 4.48 2.87 -6.81
CA ARG A 53 4.00 3.08 -8.18
C ARG A 53 5.11 3.13 -9.23
N ARG A 54 6.35 3.42 -8.83
CA ARG A 54 7.51 3.58 -9.72
C ARG A 54 8.44 2.37 -9.75
N LEU A 55 8.49 1.61 -8.66
CA LEU A 55 9.34 0.44 -8.57
C LEU A 55 8.84 -0.69 -9.49
N PRO A 56 9.72 -1.61 -9.91
CA PRO A 56 9.32 -2.75 -10.74
C PRO A 56 8.26 -3.61 -10.02
N PRO A 57 7.06 -3.79 -10.60
CA PRO A 57 5.96 -4.51 -9.95
C PRO A 57 6.25 -6.01 -9.77
N GLN A 58 7.21 -6.56 -10.53
CA GLN A 58 7.63 -7.97 -10.40
C GLN A 58 8.27 -8.28 -9.04
N LYS A 59 8.69 -7.25 -8.30
CA LYS A 59 9.36 -7.38 -6.99
C LYS A 59 8.54 -6.77 -5.86
N ILE A 60 7.22 -6.65 -6.04
CA ILE A 60 6.35 -5.93 -5.10
C ILE A 60 6.47 -6.43 -3.65
N GLU A 61 6.52 -7.74 -3.42
CA GLU A 61 6.69 -8.31 -2.07
C GLU A 61 8.01 -7.87 -1.42
N LYS A 62 9.10 -7.88 -2.19
CA LYS A 62 10.41 -7.44 -1.70
C LYS A 62 10.44 -5.94 -1.47
N ASN A 63 9.89 -5.16 -2.42
CA ASN A 63 9.86 -3.71 -2.30
C ASN A 63 9.07 -3.26 -1.06
N LEU A 64 7.97 -3.94 -0.75
CA LEU A 64 7.17 -3.67 0.45
C LEU A 64 7.94 -4.03 1.72
N SER A 65 8.60 -5.20 1.76
CA SER A 65 9.46 -5.59 2.89
C SER A 65 10.58 -4.57 3.11
N ASP A 66 11.29 -4.17 2.04
CA ASP A 66 12.39 -3.20 2.10
C ASP A 66 11.87 -1.80 2.57
N LEU A 67 10.63 -1.43 2.22
CA LEU A 67 9.99 -0.20 2.68
C LEU A 67 9.60 -0.24 4.16
N ILE A 68 9.06 -1.37 4.63
CA ILE A 68 8.73 -1.57 6.05
C ILE A 68 10.00 -1.52 6.91
N ASP A 69 11.11 -2.11 6.44
CA ASP A 69 12.40 -2.06 7.11
C ASP A 69 12.97 -0.62 7.15
N LEU A 70 12.70 0.19 6.12
CA LEU A 70 13.14 1.58 6.04
C LEU A 70 12.35 2.50 6.97
N VAL A 71 11.03 2.32 7.05
CA VAL A 71 10.12 3.14 7.86
C VAL A 71 9.13 2.24 8.62
N PRO A 72 9.56 1.62 9.73
CA PRO A 72 8.72 0.66 10.46
C PRO A 72 7.48 1.30 11.10
N GLY A 73 7.48 2.62 11.31
CA GLY A 73 6.33 3.35 11.84
C GLY A 73 5.12 3.42 10.92
N LEU A 74 5.28 3.11 9.62
CA LEU A 74 4.19 3.11 8.64
C LEU A 74 3.74 1.69 8.26
N CYS A 75 4.18 0.65 8.99
CA CYS A 75 3.92 -0.75 8.63
C CYS A 75 2.44 -1.04 8.41
N GLU A 76 1.57 -0.64 9.35
CA GLU A 76 0.13 -0.88 9.28
C GLU A 76 -0.52 -0.14 8.10
N GLU A 77 -0.18 1.15 7.91
CA GLU A 77 -0.72 1.97 6.83
C GLU A 77 -0.26 1.49 5.44
N LEU A 78 0.98 0.99 5.33
CA LEU A 78 1.50 0.43 4.09
C LEU A 78 0.83 -0.90 3.75
N LEU A 79 0.67 -1.80 4.71
CA LEU A 79 -0.01 -3.08 4.50
C LEU A 79 -1.50 -2.89 4.15
N SER A 80 -2.16 -1.88 4.72
CA SER A 80 -3.56 -1.59 4.39
C SER A 80 -3.76 -0.90 3.04
N SER A 81 -2.73 -0.21 2.53
CA SER A 81 -2.84 0.66 1.34
C SER A 81 -2.16 0.09 0.09
N VAL A 82 -1.24 -0.86 0.24
CA VAL A 82 -0.47 -1.45 -0.86
C VAL A 82 -0.94 -2.86 -1.14
N ASP A 83 -1.59 -3.05 -2.29
CA ASP A 83 -2.02 -4.36 -2.74
C ASP A 83 -0.85 -5.31 -2.99
N GLN A 84 -0.96 -6.53 -2.46
CA GLN A 84 -0.01 -7.62 -2.70
C GLN A 84 -0.61 -8.69 -3.60
N PRO A 85 0.20 -9.43 -4.36
CA PRO A 85 -0.27 -10.58 -5.13
C PRO A 85 -0.97 -11.59 -4.21
N LEU A 86 -2.17 -12.02 -4.59
CA LEU A 86 -2.97 -12.91 -3.76
C LEU A 86 -2.29 -14.28 -3.67
N LYS A 87 -2.24 -14.83 -2.46
CA LYS A 87 -1.72 -16.19 -2.22
C LYS A 87 -2.88 -17.16 -2.06
N ILE A 88 -2.67 -18.40 -2.45
CA ILE A 88 -3.68 -19.46 -2.30
C ILE A 88 -3.28 -20.29 -1.08
N ALA A 89 -4.23 -20.54 -0.19
CA ALA A 89 -4.13 -21.53 0.87
C ALA A 89 -5.29 -22.50 0.77
N THR A 90 -5.14 -23.69 1.36
CA THR A 90 -6.19 -24.72 1.36
C THR A 90 -6.72 -24.90 2.77
N ASP A 91 -8.03 -24.80 2.93
CA ASP A 91 -8.68 -25.06 4.20
C ASP A 91 -8.69 -26.57 4.48
N LYS A 92 -8.01 -26.98 5.54
CA LYS A 92 -7.86 -28.40 5.91
C LYS A 92 -9.17 -29.08 6.30
N LYS A 93 -10.19 -28.34 6.73
CA LYS A 93 -11.48 -28.91 7.18
C LYS A 93 -12.38 -29.26 6.01
N CYS A 94 -12.46 -28.41 5.00
CA CYS A 94 -13.35 -28.60 3.85
C CYS A 94 -12.63 -28.96 2.55
N GLY A 95 -11.29 -28.90 2.52
CA GLY A 95 -10.47 -29.21 1.34
C GLY A 95 -10.62 -28.21 0.21
N LYS A 96 -11.09 -26.98 0.51
CA LYS A 96 -11.29 -25.93 -0.48
C LYS A 96 -10.19 -24.88 -0.41
N ASP A 97 -9.78 -24.40 -1.57
CA ASP A 97 -8.84 -23.31 -1.68
C ASP A 97 -9.49 -21.97 -1.33
N TYR A 98 -8.71 -21.07 -0.75
CA TYR A 98 -9.10 -19.71 -0.43
C TYR A 98 -7.91 -18.75 -0.61
N LEU A 99 -8.21 -17.46 -0.71
CA LEU A 99 -7.24 -16.42 -0.99
C LEU A 99 -6.80 -15.70 0.27
N LEU A 100 -5.50 -15.48 0.39
CA LEU A 100 -4.86 -14.74 1.48
C LEU A 100 -4.62 -13.29 1.05
N CYS A 101 -5.05 -12.37 1.90
CA CYS A 101 -4.77 -10.94 1.84
C CYS A 101 -4.70 -10.37 3.26
N ASP A 102 -4.39 -9.08 3.39
CA ASP A 102 -4.33 -8.45 4.70
C ASP A 102 -5.73 -8.32 5.36
N TYR A 103 -6.82 -8.30 4.58
CA TYR A 103 -8.19 -8.20 5.12
C TYR A 103 -8.69 -9.48 5.83
N ASN A 104 -8.08 -10.64 5.59
CA ASN A 104 -8.40 -11.87 6.31
C ASN A 104 -7.26 -12.34 7.22
N ARG A 105 -6.27 -11.47 7.46
CA ARG A 105 -5.12 -11.73 8.31
C ARG A 105 -5.35 -11.20 9.72
N ASP A 106 -4.93 -11.98 10.71
CA ASP A 106 -4.80 -11.54 12.09
C ASP A 106 -3.48 -12.09 12.65
N GLY A 107 -2.56 -11.19 13.03
CA GLY A 107 -1.17 -11.55 13.33
C GLY A 107 -0.51 -12.27 12.15
N ASP A 108 -0.22 -13.56 12.32
CA ASP A 108 0.38 -14.42 11.28
C ASP A 108 -0.58 -15.51 10.79
N SER A 109 -1.85 -15.43 11.18
CA SER A 109 -2.88 -16.40 10.80
C SER A 109 -3.88 -15.81 9.83
N TYR A 110 -4.47 -16.67 9.00
CA TYR A 110 -5.47 -16.27 8.01
C TYR A 110 -6.79 -16.99 8.23
N ARG A 111 -7.89 -16.25 8.13
CA ARG A 111 -9.25 -16.79 8.26
C ARG A 111 -9.71 -17.39 6.94
N SER A 112 -10.18 -18.64 6.99
CA SER A 112 -10.84 -19.28 5.86
C SER A 112 -12.30 -18.82 5.72
N PRO A 113 -12.78 -18.47 4.51
CA PRO A 113 -14.16 -18.09 4.28
C PRO A 113 -15.11 -19.30 4.37
N TRP A 114 -14.60 -20.53 4.28
CA TRP A 114 -15.40 -21.75 4.29
C TRP A 114 -15.69 -22.21 5.72
N SER A 115 -14.64 -22.48 6.50
CA SER A 115 -14.77 -22.99 7.87
C SER A 115 -14.85 -21.91 8.94
N ASN A 116 -14.59 -20.64 8.58
CA ASN A 116 -14.51 -19.50 9.50
C ASN A 116 -13.43 -19.63 10.59
N ASN A 117 -12.41 -20.46 10.38
CA ASN A 117 -11.32 -20.63 11.34
C ASN A 117 -10.04 -19.99 10.81
N TYR A 118 -9.20 -19.56 11.75
CA TYR A 118 -7.86 -19.11 11.48
C TYR A 118 -6.89 -20.29 11.34
N GLU A 119 -5.95 -20.16 10.41
CA GLU A 119 -4.82 -21.07 10.23
C GLU A 119 -3.51 -20.26 10.17
N PRO A 120 -2.57 -20.45 11.11
CA PRO A 120 -2.65 -21.27 12.33
C PRO A 120 -3.81 -20.89 13.28
N PRO A 121 -4.28 -21.81 14.15
CA PRO A 121 -5.39 -21.53 15.06
C PRO A 121 -5.11 -20.35 15.99
N LEU A 122 -6.09 -19.45 16.11
CA LEU A 122 -6.09 -18.33 17.05
C LEU A 122 -7.36 -18.39 17.90
N GLU A 123 -7.23 -18.07 19.19
CA GLU A 123 -8.37 -18.02 20.12
C GLU A 123 -9.11 -16.68 20.04
N ASP A 124 -8.39 -15.57 19.83
CA ASP A 124 -8.93 -14.20 19.84
C ASP A 124 -8.94 -13.53 18.45
N GLY A 125 -9.11 -14.32 17.39
CA GLY A 125 -9.12 -13.79 16.02
C GLY A 125 -10.35 -12.92 15.72
N ALA A 126 -10.19 -11.88 14.91
CA ALA A 126 -11.31 -11.03 14.47
C ALA A 126 -12.37 -11.84 13.67
N LEU A 127 -13.59 -11.91 14.18
CA LEU A 127 -14.69 -12.62 13.52
C LEU A 127 -15.84 -11.66 13.18
N PRO A 128 -16.48 -11.82 12.00
CA PRO A 128 -17.67 -11.05 11.66
C PRO A 128 -18.85 -11.42 12.57
N SER A 129 -19.79 -10.49 12.73
CA SER A 129 -21.06 -10.74 13.43
C SER A 129 -21.84 -11.90 12.79
N GLU A 130 -22.68 -12.59 13.57
CA GLU A 130 -23.41 -13.77 13.06
C GLU A 130 -24.29 -13.44 11.83
N ARG A 131 -24.87 -12.24 11.82
CA ARG A 131 -25.65 -11.74 10.68
C ARG A 131 -24.75 -11.55 9.46
N LEU A 132 -23.60 -10.90 9.63
CA LEU A 132 -22.68 -10.61 8.54
C LEU A 132 -22.02 -11.89 8.02
N ARG A 133 -21.73 -12.87 8.89
CA ARG A 133 -21.22 -14.18 8.50
C ARG A 133 -22.18 -14.94 7.58
N LYS A 134 -23.50 -14.88 7.82
CA LYS A 134 -24.49 -15.48 6.91
C LYS A 134 -24.42 -14.83 5.53
N LEU A 135 -24.36 -13.50 5.49
CA LEU A 135 -24.20 -12.74 4.24
C LEU A 135 -22.86 -13.05 3.55
N GLU A 136 -21.78 -13.23 4.30
CA GLU A 136 -20.45 -13.60 3.78
C GLU A 136 -20.49 -14.97 3.09
N VAL A 137 -21.19 -15.95 3.67
CA VAL A 137 -21.37 -17.29 3.06
C VAL A 137 -22.18 -17.19 1.76
N ASP A 138 -23.27 -16.44 1.77
CA ASP A 138 -24.10 -16.23 0.57
C ASP A 138 -23.31 -15.49 -0.52
N ALA A 139 -22.53 -14.48 -0.15
CA ALA A 139 -21.66 -13.75 -1.07
C ALA A 139 -20.56 -14.65 -1.65
N ASN A 140 -19.91 -15.49 -0.84
CA ASN A 140 -18.93 -16.46 -1.35
C ASN A 140 -19.55 -17.39 -2.40
N ASN A 141 -20.76 -17.90 -2.16
CA ASN A 141 -21.46 -18.76 -3.12
C ASN A 141 -21.84 -18.02 -4.42
N ALA A 142 -22.25 -16.75 -4.32
CA ALA A 142 -22.58 -15.93 -5.48
C ALA A 142 -21.33 -15.59 -6.31
N PHE A 143 -20.23 -15.21 -5.66
CA PHE A 143 -18.99 -14.85 -6.34
C PHE A 143 -18.21 -16.06 -6.85
N ASP A 144 -18.38 -17.25 -6.28
CA ASP A 144 -17.86 -18.49 -6.88
C ASP A 144 -18.57 -18.83 -8.21
N GLN A 145 -19.88 -18.61 -8.29
CA GLN A 145 -20.60 -18.72 -9.57
C GLN A 145 -20.15 -17.64 -10.57
N TYR A 146 -19.98 -16.40 -10.12
CA TYR A 146 -19.44 -15.32 -10.96
C TYR A 146 -18.05 -15.67 -11.52
N ARG A 147 -17.15 -16.17 -10.64
CA ARG A 147 -15.82 -16.65 -11.03
C ARG A 147 -15.94 -17.73 -12.10
N GLU A 148 -16.78 -18.74 -11.90
CA GLU A 148 -16.94 -19.82 -12.88
C GLU A 148 -17.44 -19.30 -14.24
N MET A 149 -18.43 -18.40 -14.25
CA MET A 149 -18.99 -17.83 -15.49
C MET A 149 -18.02 -16.95 -16.28
N TYR A 150 -17.16 -16.18 -15.61
CA TYR A 150 -16.29 -15.20 -16.28
C TYR A 150 -14.84 -15.67 -16.44
N PHE A 151 -14.36 -16.49 -15.51
CA PHE A 151 -12.96 -16.90 -15.43
C PHE A 151 -12.76 -18.38 -15.76
N GLU A 152 -13.83 -19.20 -15.80
CA GLU A 152 -13.80 -20.64 -16.13
C GLU A 152 -12.75 -21.41 -15.31
N GLY A 153 -12.58 -21.02 -14.05
CA GLY A 153 -11.53 -21.55 -13.17
C GLY A 153 -10.99 -20.51 -12.19
N GLY A 154 -9.85 -20.81 -11.56
CA GLY A 154 -9.26 -19.99 -10.51
C GLY A 154 -9.89 -20.20 -9.13
N VAL A 155 -9.57 -19.30 -8.20
CA VAL A 155 -10.05 -19.30 -6.82
C VAL A 155 -10.72 -17.97 -6.54
N SER A 156 -11.80 -17.96 -5.77
CA SER A 156 -12.42 -16.74 -5.25
C SER A 156 -12.61 -16.85 -3.75
N SER A 157 -12.63 -15.69 -3.08
CA SER A 157 -12.90 -15.60 -1.65
C SER A 157 -13.50 -14.25 -1.32
N VAL A 158 -14.47 -14.24 -0.42
CA VAL A 158 -15.13 -13.02 0.07
C VAL A 158 -14.98 -12.96 1.57
N TYR A 159 -14.55 -11.80 2.06
CA TYR A 159 -14.44 -11.51 3.49
C TYR A 159 -15.20 -10.24 3.82
N LEU A 160 -16.07 -10.28 4.82
CA LEU A 160 -16.83 -9.14 5.31
C LEU A 160 -16.45 -8.83 6.76
N TRP A 161 -16.51 -7.55 7.13
CA TRP A 161 -16.33 -7.08 8.50
C TRP A 161 -17.30 -5.95 8.84
N ASP A 162 -17.68 -5.87 10.11
CA ASP A 162 -18.65 -4.89 10.60
C ASP A 162 -18.02 -3.50 10.71
N LEU A 163 -18.82 -2.46 10.47
CA LEU A 163 -18.48 -1.04 10.69
C LEU A 163 -19.55 -0.39 11.58
N ASP A 164 -19.23 0.74 12.21
CA ASP A 164 -20.16 1.45 13.11
C ASP A 164 -21.51 1.79 12.45
N HIS A 165 -21.49 2.10 11.16
CA HIS A 165 -22.67 2.50 10.38
C HIS A 165 -22.88 1.62 9.14
N GLY A 166 -22.56 0.33 9.23
CA GLY A 166 -22.78 -0.62 8.14
C GLY A 166 -21.81 -1.79 8.15
N PHE A 167 -21.28 -2.13 6.99
CA PHE A 167 -20.25 -3.16 6.86
C PHE A 167 -19.37 -2.87 5.65
N ALA A 168 -18.18 -3.43 5.65
CA ALA A 168 -17.33 -3.46 4.48
C ALA A 168 -16.94 -4.90 4.14
N GLY A 169 -16.40 -5.06 2.96
CA GLY A 169 -15.99 -6.36 2.47
C GLY A 169 -14.96 -6.26 1.36
N VAL A 170 -14.29 -7.38 1.15
CA VAL A 170 -13.41 -7.57 0.02
C VAL A 170 -13.83 -8.81 -0.76
N VAL A 171 -13.88 -8.68 -2.08
CA VAL A 171 -14.05 -9.78 -3.02
C VAL A 171 -12.74 -9.98 -3.74
N LEU A 172 -12.21 -11.20 -3.63
CA LEU A 172 -10.94 -11.61 -4.19
C LEU A 172 -11.17 -12.65 -5.28
N ILE A 173 -10.52 -12.48 -6.42
CA ILE A 173 -10.50 -13.48 -7.48
C ILE A 173 -9.07 -13.61 -7.98
N LYS A 174 -8.55 -14.84 -7.98
CA LYS A 174 -7.24 -15.16 -8.54
C LYS A 174 -7.39 -16.22 -9.61
N LYS A 175 -6.84 -15.94 -10.80
CA LYS A 175 -6.72 -16.93 -11.88
C LYS A 175 -5.26 -17.06 -12.28
N GLY A 176 -4.70 -18.25 -12.08
CA GLY A 176 -3.42 -18.62 -12.67
C GLY A 176 -3.58 -19.00 -14.14
N GLY A 177 -2.54 -18.78 -14.94
CA GLY A 177 -2.46 -19.29 -16.31
C GLY A 177 -2.52 -20.82 -16.35
N ASP A 178 -2.84 -21.34 -17.53
CA ASP A 178 -3.07 -22.77 -17.82
C ASP A 178 -1.82 -23.67 -17.70
N GLY A 179 -0.73 -23.18 -17.14
CA GLY A 179 0.52 -23.93 -16.97
C GLY A 179 1.27 -24.18 -18.28
N SER A 180 0.89 -23.54 -19.39
CA SER A 180 1.69 -23.57 -20.61
C SER A 180 3.06 -22.92 -20.35
N LYS A 181 4.13 -23.75 -20.32
CA LYS A 181 5.50 -23.35 -19.91
C LYS A 181 6.12 -22.19 -20.70
N LYS A 182 5.46 -21.71 -21.76
CA LYS A 182 5.93 -20.61 -22.61
C LYS A 182 5.29 -19.27 -22.27
N ILE A 183 4.10 -19.24 -21.65
CA ILE A 183 3.40 -18.00 -21.30
C ILE A 183 2.86 -18.14 -19.88
N MET A 184 3.54 -17.51 -18.93
CA MET A 184 3.05 -17.39 -17.56
C MET A 184 2.23 -16.10 -17.46
N GLY A 185 0.94 -16.24 -17.17
CA GLY A 185 0.05 -15.14 -16.82
C GLY A 185 -0.61 -15.40 -15.48
N SER A 186 -0.84 -14.35 -14.71
CA SER A 186 -1.68 -14.39 -13.51
C SER A 186 -2.60 -13.20 -13.52
N TRP A 187 -3.82 -13.42 -13.05
CA TRP A 187 -4.81 -12.39 -12.84
C TRP A 187 -5.16 -12.36 -11.35
N ASP A 188 -5.10 -11.17 -10.77
CA ASP A 188 -5.43 -10.90 -9.38
C ASP A 188 -6.43 -9.74 -9.36
N SER A 189 -7.61 -9.97 -8.81
CA SER A 189 -8.67 -8.98 -8.63
C SER A 189 -8.94 -8.80 -7.14
N ILE A 190 -8.88 -7.55 -6.69
CA ILE A 190 -9.18 -7.13 -5.32
C ILE A 190 -10.25 -6.05 -5.41
N HIS A 191 -11.45 -6.35 -4.92
CA HIS A 191 -12.57 -5.41 -4.92
C HIS A 191 -12.95 -5.12 -3.47
N VAL A 192 -12.56 -3.95 -2.97
CA VAL A 192 -12.96 -3.47 -1.65
C VAL A 192 -14.25 -2.67 -1.79
N VAL A 193 -15.26 -3.02 -0.99
CA VAL A 193 -16.57 -2.38 -0.96
C VAL A 193 -16.91 -1.93 0.46
N GLU A 194 -17.38 -0.69 0.58
CA GLU A 194 -17.93 -0.15 1.82
C GLU A 194 -19.43 0.10 1.62
N VAL A 195 -20.25 -0.37 2.57
CA VAL A 195 -21.71 -0.22 2.55
C VAL A 195 -22.14 0.55 3.78
N GLN A 196 -22.64 1.76 3.58
CA GLN A 196 -23.22 2.59 4.64
C GLN A 196 -24.73 2.35 4.72
N LEU A 197 -25.18 1.86 5.87
CA LEU A 197 -26.58 1.66 6.15
C LEU A 197 -27.18 2.98 6.65
N PHE A 198 -28.06 3.58 5.85
CA PHE A 198 -28.85 4.70 6.29
C PHE A 198 -30.05 4.20 7.08
N GLU A 199 -30.11 4.54 8.37
CA GLU A 199 -31.36 4.46 9.13
C GLU A 199 -32.33 5.53 8.59
N GLY A 200 -33.15 5.14 7.61
CA GLY A 200 -34.29 5.95 7.21
C GLY A 200 -35.23 6.09 8.40
N ARG A 201 -35.46 7.32 8.87
CA ARG A 201 -36.53 7.64 9.82
C ARG A 201 -37.85 7.18 9.21
N GLY A 202 -38.38 6.06 9.71
CA GLY A 202 -39.77 5.66 9.52
C GLY A 202 -40.71 6.55 10.32
#